data_AF-A0A1F8PPT2-F1
#
_entry.id   AF-A0A1F8PPT2-F1
#
_cell.length_a   1.000
_cell.length_b   1.000
_cell.length_c   1.000
_cell.angle_alpha   90.00
_cell.angle_beta   90.00
_cell.angle_gamma   90.00
#
_symmetry.space_group_name_H-M   'P 1'
#
loop_
_entity.id
_entity.type
_entity.pdbx_description
1 polymer ?
#
loop_
_entity_poly.entity_id
_entity_poly.type
_entity_poly.pdbx_seq_one_letter_code
_entity_poly.pdbx_strand_id
1 'polypeptide(L)'
;MDWHRCFVYHQLSLEAIKADKKAPVWISDDRIQPVATGSIDKRSVVTDAGEMYFAKFTLTEDIVKLLKDCQLNEVDRLQKIYDNYGDRVLPSYVISFVQVNSYPSYPGNVALHDVRNVREDSDYHDTLYRPRGVLGGSDIDKYPNALHHFMIITNTRNEARMVYRYVGKVQFLRNFTIR
;
A
#
# COMPACT_ATOMS: atom_id res chain seq x y z
N MET A 1 -10.54 17.71 -6.57
CA MET A 1 -11.19 17.62 -5.24
C MET A 1 -11.57 16.16 -5.04
N ASP A 2 -10.79 15.43 -4.24
CA ASP A 2 -10.74 13.97 -4.21
C ASP A 2 -11.67 13.36 -3.14
N TRP A 3 -12.95 13.67 -3.19
CA TRP A 3 -13.96 13.15 -2.24
C TRP A 3 -13.99 11.61 -2.19
N HIS A 4 -13.64 10.94 -3.30
CA HIS A 4 -13.57 9.48 -3.40
C HIS A 4 -12.52 8.88 -2.45
N ARG A 5 -11.42 9.59 -2.18
CA ARG A 5 -10.38 9.14 -1.25
C ARG A 5 -10.90 9.06 0.17
N CYS A 6 -11.80 9.96 0.57
CA CYS A 6 -12.43 9.94 1.89
C CYS A 6 -13.18 8.62 2.13
N PHE A 7 -13.88 8.09 1.11
CA PHE A 7 -14.59 6.81 1.21
C PHE A 7 -13.63 5.61 1.29
N VAL A 8 -12.55 5.62 0.50
CA VAL A 8 -11.51 4.58 0.56
C VAL A 8 -10.85 4.55 1.94
N TYR A 9 -10.46 5.72 2.45
CA TYR A 9 -9.88 5.90 3.77
C TYR A 9 -10.85 5.48 4.89
N HIS A 10 -12.13 5.81 4.75
CA HIS A 10 -13.15 5.36 5.67
C HIS A 10 -13.28 3.83 5.68
N GLN A 11 -13.34 3.20 4.50
CA GLN A 11 -13.43 1.74 4.39
C GLN A 11 -12.19 1.04 4.97
N LEU A 12 -10.98 1.55 4.66
CA LEU A 12 -9.74 1.05 5.27
C LEU A 12 -9.74 1.21 6.81
N SER A 13 -10.31 2.30 7.32
CA SER A 13 -10.44 2.51 8.76
C SER A 13 -11.41 1.51 9.40
N LEU A 14 -12.53 1.19 8.73
CA LEU A 14 -13.46 0.15 9.17
C LEU A 14 -12.80 -1.23 9.19
N GLU A 15 -12.03 -1.58 8.15
CA GLU A 15 -11.30 -2.86 8.10
C GLU A 15 -10.23 -2.94 9.19
N ALA A 16 -9.54 -1.84 9.50
CA ALA A 16 -8.57 -1.80 10.60
C ALA A 16 -9.24 -2.03 11.97
N ILE A 17 -10.41 -1.42 12.21
CA ILE A 17 -11.19 -1.63 13.44
C ILE A 17 -11.64 -3.09 13.55
N LYS A 18 -12.14 -3.70 12.47
CA LYS A 18 -12.54 -5.11 12.44
C LYS A 18 -11.37 -6.05 12.77
N ALA A 19 -10.15 -5.68 12.38
CA ALA A 19 -8.92 -6.42 12.67
C ALA A 19 -8.36 -6.21 14.09
N ASP A 20 -9.17 -5.67 15.03
CA ASP A 20 -8.78 -5.31 16.41
C ASP A 20 -7.54 -4.41 16.50
N LYS A 21 -7.27 -3.64 15.44
CA LYS A 21 -6.23 -2.60 15.48
C LYS A 21 -6.86 -1.36 16.10
N LYS A 22 -6.60 -1.14 17.40
CA LYS A 22 -6.98 0.06 18.15
C LYS A 22 -6.46 1.32 17.42
N ALA A 23 -7.36 1.99 16.70
CA ALA A 23 -7.13 3.09 15.76
C ALA A 23 -6.34 4.30 16.34
N PRO A 24 -5.73 5.18 15.50
CA PRO A 24 -5.93 5.30 14.05
C PRO A 24 -4.66 5.10 13.22
N VAL A 25 -4.85 4.48 12.05
CA VAL A 25 -4.07 4.77 10.84
C VAL A 25 -4.01 6.30 10.74
N TRP A 26 -2.84 6.91 10.92
CA TRP A 26 -2.69 8.35 10.77
C TRP A 26 -2.77 8.68 9.28
N ILE A 27 -3.98 8.78 8.77
CA ILE A 27 -4.24 9.25 7.42
C ILE A 27 -3.92 10.75 7.42
N SER A 28 -2.64 11.08 7.32
CA SER A 28 -2.18 12.44 7.05
C SER A 28 -2.51 12.80 5.60
N ASP A 29 -2.90 14.04 5.37
CA ASP A 29 -2.98 14.60 4.02
C ASP A 29 -2.13 15.87 4.06
N ASP A 30 -1.84 16.49 2.91
CA ASP A 30 -0.98 17.68 2.72
C ASP A 30 -1.21 18.84 3.73
N ARG A 31 -2.34 18.83 4.46
CA ARG A 31 -2.75 19.85 5.43
C ARG A 31 -2.47 19.54 6.91
N ILE A 32 -2.17 18.31 7.31
CA ILE A 32 -1.94 17.94 8.73
C ILE A 32 -0.75 16.99 8.85
N GLN A 33 0.39 17.50 9.30
CA GLN A 33 1.61 16.75 9.61
C GLN A 33 1.69 16.58 11.14
N PRO A 34 1.32 15.41 11.72
CA PRO A 34 1.14 15.31 13.17
C PRO A 34 2.40 14.92 13.94
N VAL A 35 3.53 14.58 13.30
CA VAL A 35 4.73 14.14 14.00
C VAL A 35 6.02 14.52 13.28
N ALA A 36 7.08 14.78 14.05
CA ALA A 36 8.43 14.95 13.53
C ALA A 36 8.88 13.71 12.74
N THR A 37 9.62 13.91 11.65
CA THR A 37 10.07 12.87 10.70
C THR A 37 10.74 11.67 11.38
N GLY A 38 11.39 11.88 12.54
CA GLY A 38 12.03 10.82 13.34
C GLY A 38 11.09 9.92 14.16
N SER A 39 9.79 10.22 14.23
CA SER A 39 8.77 9.45 14.98
C SER A 39 7.99 8.46 14.11
N ILE A 40 8.17 8.51 12.78
CA ILE A 40 7.47 7.69 11.78
C ILE A 40 7.80 6.19 11.93
N ASP A 41 8.79 5.85 12.75
CA ASP A 41 9.40 4.52 12.76
C ASP A 41 8.63 3.41 13.49
N LYS A 42 7.48 3.69 14.12
CA LYS A 42 6.88 2.68 15.03
C LYS A 42 5.55 2.05 14.63
N ARG A 43 4.51 2.78 14.23
CA ARG A 43 3.17 2.15 13.98
C ARG A 43 2.24 2.90 13.04
N SER A 44 2.69 4.02 12.46
CA SER A 44 1.84 4.90 11.67
C SER A 44 1.99 4.61 10.18
N VAL A 45 0.88 4.28 9.52
CA VAL A 45 0.78 4.43 8.07
C VAL A 45 0.68 5.91 7.78
N VAL A 46 1.60 6.43 6.98
CA VAL A 46 1.56 7.83 6.52
C VAL A 46 0.88 7.85 5.18
N THR A 47 -0.15 8.67 5.02
CA THR A 47 -0.69 8.97 3.69
C THR A 47 -0.11 10.28 3.17
N ASP A 48 0.35 10.27 1.93
CA ASP A 48 0.78 11.47 1.22
C ASP A 48 0.69 11.24 -0.29
N ALA A 49 0.30 12.27 -1.06
CA ALA A 49 0.02 12.17 -2.50
C ALA A 49 -0.92 11.00 -2.91
N GLY A 50 -1.73 10.48 -1.99
CA GLY A 50 -2.62 9.31 -2.21
C GLY A 50 -1.95 7.94 -2.03
N GLU A 51 -0.72 7.90 -1.50
CA GLU A 51 0.04 6.69 -1.19
C GLU A 51 0.06 6.41 0.30
N MET A 52 0.12 5.15 0.68
CA MET A 52 0.30 4.66 2.04
C MET A 52 1.71 4.09 2.19
N TYR A 53 2.42 4.60 3.18
CA TYR A 53 3.76 4.16 3.56
C TYR A 53 3.66 3.29 4.82
N PHE A 54 4.09 2.04 4.75
CA PHE A 54 4.09 1.12 5.89
C PHE A 54 5.38 1.19 6.71
N ALA A 55 5.52 0.36 7.75
CA ALA A 55 6.73 0.38 8.59
C ALA A 55 8.00 -0.02 7.80
N LYS A 56 9.17 0.45 8.25
CA LYS A 56 10.44 0.02 7.66
C LYS A 56 10.75 -1.43 8.05
N PHE A 57 11.33 -2.17 7.13
CA PHE A 57 11.81 -3.53 7.33
C PHE A 57 13.13 -3.75 6.60
N THR A 58 13.79 -4.87 6.89
CA THR A 58 14.99 -5.29 6.16
C THR A 58 14.54 -6.11 4.96
N LEU A 59 14.94 -5.70 3.75
CA LEU A 59 14.62 -6.45 2.54
C LEU A 59 15.36 -7.78 2.54
N THR A 60 14.62 -8.87 2.40
CA THR A 60 15.16 -10.22 2.25
C THR A 60 14.96 -10.71 0.83
N GLU A 61 15.84 -11.61 0.37
CA GLU A 61 15.66 -12.27 -0.94
C GLU A 61 14.33 -13.03 -1.03
N ASP A 62 13.84 -13.56 0.09
CA ASP A 62 12.57 -14.28 0.15
C ASP A 62 11.37 -13.37 -0.17
N ILE A 63 11.34 -12.13 0.37
CA ILE A 63 10.31 -11.14 -0.01
C ILE A 63 10.36 -10.86 -1.51
N VAL A 64 11.56 -10.72 -2.09
CA VAL A 64 11.74 -10.47 -3.52
C VAL A 64 11.26 -11.67 -4.36
N LYS A 65 11.53 -12.91 -3.90
CA LYS A 65 11.05 -14.13 -4.54
C LYS A 65 9.53 -14.22 -4.49
N LEU A 66 8.90 -13.94 -3.35
CA LEU A 66 7.44 -13.94 -3.21
C LEU A 66 6.76 -12.91 -4.13
N LEU A 67 7.33 -11.71 -4.29
CA LEU A 67 6.79 -10.71 -5.23
C LEU A 67 6.78 -11.22 -6.68
N LYS A 68 7.79 -12.01 -7.07
CA LYS A 68 8.01 -12.51 -8.42
C LYS A 68 7.48 -13.93 -8.65
N ASP A 69 6.80 -14.53 -7.67
CA ASP A 69 6.28 -15.88 -7.79
C ASP A 69 5.09 -15.93 -8.76
N CYS A 70 5.37 -16.21 -10.03
CA CYS A 70 4.37 -16.32 -11.09
C CYS A 70 3.44 -17.54 -10.95
N GLN A 71 3.66 -18.44 -9.98
CA GLN A 71 2.74 -19.55 -9.71
C GLN A 71 1.53 -19.10 -8.86
N LEU A 72 1.59 -17.90 -8.30
CA LEU A 72 0.55 -17.31 -7.46
C LEU A 72 -0.01 -16.06 -8.12
N ASN A 73 -1.32 -15.84 -7.96
CA ASN A 73 -1.89 -14.53 -8.28
C ASN A 73 -1.35 -13.47 -7.29
N GLU A 74 -1.52 -12.20 -7.63
CA GLU A 74 -0.97 -11.09 -6.87
C GLU A 74 -1.51 -11.01 -5.44
N VAL A 75 -2.79 -11.32 -5.23
CA VAL A 75 -3.41 -11.29 -3.91
C VAL A 75 -2.83 -12.40 -3.02
N ASP A 76 -2.64 -13.60 -3.56
CA ASP A 76 -2.02 -14.71 -2.84
C ASP A 76 -0.55 -14.42 -2.50
N ARG A 77 0.18 -13.72 -3.39
CA ARG A 77 1.54 -13.24 -3.09
C ARG A 77 1.55 -12.28 -1.90
N LEU A 78 0.62 -11.32 -1.87
CA LEU A 78 0.47 -10.39 -0.74
C LEU A 78 0.08 -11.12 0.55
N GLN A 79 -0.80 -12.12 0.46
CA GLN A 79 -1.19 -12.95 1.60
C GLN A 79 0.01 -13.72 2.14
N LYS A 80 0.82 -14.37 1.30
CA LYS A 80 2.05 -15.05 1.76
C LYS A 80 3.07 -14.11 2.39
N ILE A 81 3.23 -12.90 1.85
CA ILE A 81 4.09 -11.88 2.47
C ILE A 81 3.58 -11.55 3.87
N TYR A 82 2.28 -11.40 4.05
CA TYR A 82 1.71 -11.18 5.38
C TYR A 82 1.84 -12.38 6.31
N ASP A 83 1.58 -13.59 5.83
CA ASP A 83 1.68 -14.80 6.66
C ASP A 83 3.12 -15.00 7.18
N ASN A 84 4.12 -14.64 6.38
CA ASN A 84 5.54 -14.77 6.74
C ASN A 84 6.11 -13.60 7.55
N TYR A 85 5.64 -12.37 7.30
CA TYR A 85 6.28 -11.15 7.84
C TYR A 85 5.34 -10.24 8.67
N GLY A 86 4.04 -10.52 8.63
CA GLY A 86 3.00 -9.84 9.39
C GLY A 86 2.84 -8.36 9.07
N ASP A 87 2.16 -7.67 9.97
CA ASP A 87 1.82 -6.24 9.84
C ASP A 87 3.04 -5.30 9.76
N ARG A 88 4.26 -5.80 10.02
CA ARG A 88 5.49 -5.01 9.87
C ARG A 88 5.76 -4.65 8.41
N VAL A 89 5.43 -5.55 7.48
CA VAL A 89 5.67 -5.35 6.04
C VAL A 89 4.40 -4.86 5.35
N LEU A 90 3.28 -5.52 5.62
CA LEU A 90 2.01 -5.23 5.00
C LEU A 90 0.89 -5.45 6.02
N PRO A 91 0.12 -4.42 6.38
CA PRO A 91 -0.98 -4.60 7.32
C PRO A 91 -2.10 -5.48 6.77
N SER A 92 -2.61 -6.38 7.60
CA SER A 92 -3.75 -7.28 7.28
C SER A 92 -4.96 -6.55 6.72
N TYR A 93 -5.31 -5.39 7.28
CA TYR A 93 -6.49 -4.63 6.83
C TYR A 93 -6.37 -4.11 5.38
N VAL A 94 -5.15 -3.91 4.87
CA VAL A 94 -4.93 -3.54 3.46
C VAL A 94 -5.23 -4.74 2.57
N ILE A 95 -4.86 -5.95 3.00
CA ILE A 95 -5.14 -7.19 2.28
C ILE A 95 -6.64 -7.45 2.25
N SER A 96 -7.33 -7.30 3.39
CA SER A 96 -8.79 -7.40 3.45
C SER A 96 -9.46 -6.40 2.50
N PHE A 97 -8.98 -5.15 2.50
CA PHE A 97 -9.48 -4.13 1.57
C PHE A 97 -9.24 -4.52 0.11
N VAL A 98 -8.05 -5.02 -0.23
CA VAL A 98 -7.73 -5.50 -1.58
C VAL A 98 -8.64 -6.67 -1.94
N GLN A 99 -8.82 -7.67 -1.09
CA GLN A 99 -9.69 -8.83 -1.37
C GLN A 99 -11.15 -8.42 -1.59
N VAL A 100 -11.67 -7.45 -0.83
CA VAL A 100 -13.05 -6.95 -0.99
C VAL A 100 -13.22 -6.13 -2.27
N ASN A 101 -12.19 -5.36 -2.67
CA ASN A 101 -12.28 -4.44 -3.82
C ASN A 101 -11.62 -4.99 -5.10
N SER A 102 -10.93 -6.12 -5.00
CA SER A 102 -10.42 -6.90 -6.11
C SER A 102 -11.43 -7.98 -6.42
N TYR A 103 -12.46 -7.60 -7.18
CA TYR A 103 -13.51 -8.53 -7.58
C TYR A 103 -12.90 -9.77 -8.28
N PRO A 104 -13.34 -11.01 -7.97
CA PRO A 104 -12.75 -12.24 -8.52
C PRO A 104 -12.92 -12.43 -10.04
N SER A 105 -13.44 -11.43 -10.76
CA SER A 105 -13.71 -11.49 -12.20
C SER A 105 -12.85 -10.54 -13.05
N TYR A 106 -11.98 -9.73 -12.44
CA TYR A 106 -11.08 -8.82 -13.18
C TYR A 106 -9.60 -9.17 -12.93
N PRO A 107 -9.02 -10.10 -13.72
CA PRO A 107 -7.59 -10.34 -13.69
C PRO A 107 -6.82 -9.05 -13.98
N GLY A 108 -5.74 -8.81 -13.23
CA GLY A 108 -4.90 -7.61 -13.36
C GLY A 108 -5.33 -6.39 -12.54
N ASN A 109 -6.25 -6.54 -11.57
CA ASN A 109 -6.68 -5.46 -10.66
C ASN A 109 -5.60 -5.09 -9.61
N VAL A 110 -4.68 -6.00 -9.32
CA VAL A 110 -3.54 -5.75 -8.44
C VAL A 110 -2.25 -5.70 -9.26
N ALA A 111 -1.44 -4.67 -9.05
CA ALA A 111 -0.12 -4.51 -9.63
C ALA A 111 0.94 -4.63 -8.52
N LEU A 112 1.79 -5.64 -8.64
CA LEU A 112 3.01 -5.76 -7.85
C LEU A 112 4.18 -5.27 -8.70
N HIS A 113 4.70 -4.10 -8.35
CA HIS A 113 5.83 -3.49 -9.03
C HIS A 113 7.16 -4.13 -8.61
N ASP A 114 8.15 -4.04 -9.48
CA ASP A 114 9.53 -4.39 -9.12
C ASP A 114 10.03 -3.53 -7.96
N VAL A 115 10.96 -4.10 -7.17
CA VAL A 115 11.65 -3.37 -6.11
C VAL A 115 12.42 -2.20 -6.72
N ARG A 116 12.23 -1.01 -6.16
CA ARG A 116 12.93 0.20 -6.59
C ARG A 116 14.01 0.59 -5.60
N ASN A 117 15.25 0.67 -6.08
CA ASN A 117 16.35 1.26 -5.31
C ASN A 117 16.22 2.79 -5.32
N VAL A 118 16.19 3.38 -4.12
CA VAL A 118 16.32 4.81 -3.91
C VAL A 118 17.80 5.14 -3.98
N ARG A 119 18.17 6.12 -4.80
CA ARG A 119 19.56 6.52 -4.97
C ARG A 119 20.09 7.16 -3.69
N GLU A 120 21.38 6.99 -3.42
CA GLU A 120 22.06 7.52 -2.23
C GLU A 120 22.03 9.06 -2.16
N ASP A 121 22.00 9.73 -3.32
CA ASP A 121 21.91 11.20 -3.43
C ASP A 121 20.47 11.75 -3.28
N SER A 122 19.49 10.88 -3.03
CA SER A 122 18.09 11.26 -2.90
C SER A 122 17.78 11.82 -1.52
N ASP A 123 16.93 12.85 -1.46
CA ASP A 123 16.46 13.50 -0.22
C ASP A 123 15.61 12.58 0.68
N TYR A 124 15.14 11.45 0.16
CA TYR A 124 14.38 10.43 0.90
C TYR A 124 15.08 9.06 1.00
N HIS A 125 16.39 8.98 0.71
CA HIS A 125 17.15 7.72 0.78
C HIS A 125 17.06 7.03 2.16
N ASP A 126 17.21 7.80 3.23
CA ASP A 126 17.25 7.27 4.59
C ASP A 126 15.86 7.09 5.21
N THR A 127 14.95 8.00 4.88
CA THR A 127 13.59 7.98 5.41
C THR A 127 12.71 6.98 4.68
N LEU A 128 13.03 6.67 3.41
CA LEU A 128 12.18 5.93 2.49
C LEU A 128 10.75 6.48 2.49
N TYR A 129 10.61 7.80 2.50
CA TYR A 129 9.34 8.51 2.48
C TYR A 129 9.46 9.76 1.62
N ARG A 130 8.65 9.84 0.57
CA ARG A 130 8.63 10.97 -0.34
C ARG A 130 7.27 11.65 -0.29
N PRO A 131 7.17 12.90 0.19
CA PRO A 131 5.87 13.58 0.31
C PRO A 131 5.10 13.65 -1.01
N ARG A 132 5.81 13.92 -2.12
CA ARG A 132 5.22 13.97 -3.46
C ARG A 132 4.89 12.59 -4.07
N GLY A 133 4.96 11.52 -3.28
CA GLY A 133 4.77 10.14 -3.69
C GLY A 133 5.97 9.53 -4.43
N VAL A 134 6.01 8.20 -4.51
CA VAL A 134 7.01 7.44 -5.29
C VAL A 134 6.41 6.77 -6.52
N LEU A 135 5.13 6.41 -6.52
CA LEU A 135 4.45 5.80 -7.66
C LEU A 135 4.01 6.90 -8.64
N GLY A 136 4.76 7.03 -9.74
CA GLY A 136 4.51 8.03 -10.78
C GLY A 136 3.53 7.54 -11.84
N GLY A 137 3.12 8.44 -12.75
CA GLY A 137 2.19 8.11 -13.84
C GLY A 137 2.66 6.93 -14.69
N SER A 138 3.95 6.88 -15.05
CA SER A 138 4.53 5.75 -15.81
C SER A 138 4.44 4.41 -15.10
N ASP A 139 4.46 4.38 -13.76
CA ASP A 139 4.26 3.15 -13.01
C ASP A 139 2.80 2.70 -13.11
N ILE A 140 1.87 3.63 -12.93
CA ILE A 140 0.43 3.35 -13.03
C ILE A 140 0.06 2.90 -14.44
N ASP A 141 0.54 3.61 -15.46
CA ASP A 141 0.25 3.37 -16.88
C ASP A 141 0.77 2.00 -17.36
N LYS A 142 1.81 1.45 -16.71
CA LYS A 142 2.31 0.09 -16.98
C LYS A 142 1.27 -1.00 -16.64
N TYR A 143 0.35 -0.71 -15.71
CA TYR A 143 -0.70 -1.63 -15.28
C TYR A 143 -2.07 -0.95 -15.39
N PRO A 144 -2.59 -0.73 -16.61
CA PRO A 144 -3.75 0.12 -16.86
C PRO A 144 -5.07 -0.42 -16.25
N ASN A 145 -5.12 -1.71 -15.95
CA ASN A 145 -6.28 -2.37 -15.34
C ASN A 145 -6.18 -2.47 -13.81
N ALA A 146 -5.02 -2.14 -13.23
CA ALA A 146 -4.81 -2.26 -11.80
C ALA A 146 -5.44 -1.07 -11.06
N LEU A 147 -6.18 -1.38 -9.99
CA LEU A 147 -6.66 -0.38 -9.04
C LEU A 147 -5.77 -0.33 -7.81
N HIS A 148 -5.08 -1.42 -7.49
CA HIS A 148 -4.23 -1.56 -6.32
C HIS A 148 -2.77 -1.70 -6.76
N HIS A 149 -1.94 -0.70 -6.45
CA HIS A 149 -0.51 -0.74 -6.77
C HIS A 149 0.31 -0.89 -5.51
N PHE A 150 1.23 -1.85 -5.52
CA PHE A 150 2.18 -2.10 -4.45
C PHE A 150 3.61 -2.02 -4.98
N MET A 151 4.48 -1.33 -4.27
CA MET A 151 5.90 -1.23 -4.59
C MET A 151 6.73 -1.29 -3.32
N ILE A 152 7.82 -2.03 -3.35
CA ILE A 152 8.85 -1.92 -2.33
C ILE A 152 9.90 -0.91 -2.81
N ILE A 153 10.16 0.10 -2.00
CA ILE A 153 11.34 0.96 -2.15
C ILE A 153 12.41 0.50 -1.15
N THR A 154 13.68 0.51 -1.56
CA THR A 154 14.81 0.11 -0.70
C THR A 154 16.01 1.03 -0.89
N ASN A 155 16.90 1.07 0.08
CA ASN A 155 18.13 1.88 0.04
C ASN A 155 19.39 1.00 0.03
N THR A 156 20.57 1.62 -0.04
CA THR A 156 21.86 0.91 -0.06
C THR A 156 22.16 0.12 1.22
N ARG A 157 21.39 0.34 2.30
CA ARG A 157 21.50 -0.38 3.58
C ARG A 157 20.55 -1.57 3.70
N ASN A 158 19.87 -1.95 2.61
CA ASN A 158 18.79 -2.96 2.59
C ASN A 158 17.62 -2.63 3.55
N GLU A 159 17.48 -1.38 3.99
CA GLU A 159 16.24 -0.92 4.58
C GLU A 159 15.22 -0.78 3.45
N ALA A 160 13.98 -1.15 3.72
CA ALA A 160 12.91 -1.14 2.75
C ALA A 160 11.60 -0.71 3.38
N ARG A 161 10.71 -0.24 2.51
CA ARG A 161 9.34 0.11 2.86
C ARG A 161 8.41 -0.27 1.73
N MET A 162 7.28 -0.88 2.10
CA MET A 162 6.18 -1.16 1.19
C MET A 162 5.33 0.10 1.05
N VAL A 163 5.02 0.45 -0.19
CA VAL A 163 4.19 1.58 -0.58
C VAL A 163 2.97 1.04 -1.31
N TYR A 164 1.79 1.50 -0.90
CA TYR A 164 0.52 1.12 -1.50
C TYR A 164 -0.21 2.35 -2.04
N ARG A 165 -0.79 2.23 -3.24
CA ARG A 165 -1.65 3.27 -3.82
C ARG A 165 -2.90 2.66 -4.42
N TYR A 166 -4.05 3.26 -4.09
CA TYR A 166 -5.32 2.95 -4.73
C TYR A 166 -5.65 4.01 -5.79
N VAL A 167 -5.90 3.59 -7.03
CA VAL A 167 -6.22 4.49 -8.17
C VAL A 167 -7.65 4.32 -8.68
N GLY A 168 -8.45 3.48 -8.02
CA GLY A 168 -9.83 3.25 -8.43
C GLY A 168 -10.75 4.45 -8.24
N LYS A 169 -11.69 4.61 -9.17
CA LYS A 169 -12.83 5.51 -9.01
C LYS A 169 -13.86 4.82 -8.13
N VAL A 170 -14.39 5.51 -7.11
CA VAL A 170 -15.53 5.00 -6.32
C VAL A 170 -16.70 4.77 -7.27
N GLN A 171 -17.03 3.51 -7.52
CA GLN A 171 -18.27 3.12 -8.19
C GLN A 171 -19.24 2.68 -7.09
N PHE A 172 -20.38 3.37 -6.98
CA PHE A 172 -21.44 2.94 -6.09
C PHE A 172 -21.96 1.58 -6.56
N LEU A 173 -21.68 0.53 -5.81
CA LEU A 173 -22.40 -0.73 -5.95
C LEU A 173 -23.87 -0.46 -5.58
N ARG A 174 -24.75 -0.37 -6.59
CA ARG A 174 -26.19 -0.45 -6.35
C ARG A 174 -26.48 -1.86 -5.88
N ASN A 175 -26.97 -2.01 -4.65
CA ASN A 175 -27.60 -3.26 -4.24
C ASN A 175 -28.78 -3.53 -5.16
N PHE A 176 -28.65 -4.50 -6.07
CA PHE A 176 -29.80 -5.10 -6.71
C PHE A 176 -30.45 -5.99 -5.65
N THR A 177 -31.45 -5.45 -4.95
CA THR A 177 -32.35 -6.28 -4.17
C THR A 177 -33.05 -7.23 -5.15
N ILE A 178 -32.65 -8.51 -5.13
CA ILE A 178 -33.42 -9.58 -5.77
C ILE A 178 -34.75 -9.63 -5.00
N ARG A 179 -35.84 -9.34 -5.70
CA ARG A 179 -37.21 -9.55 -5.21
C ARG A 179 -37.60 -11.02 -5.38
#